data_AF-A0A0B6YH75-F1
#
_entry.id   AF-A0A0B6YH75-F1
#
_cell.length_a   1.000
_cell.length_b   1.000
_cell.length_c   1.000
_cell.angle_alpha   90.00
_cell.angle_beta   90.00
_cell.angle_gamma   90.00
#
_symmetry.space_group_name_H-M   'P 1'
#
loop_
_entity.id
_entity.type
_entity.pdbx_description
1 polymer ?
#
loop_
_entity_poly.entity_id
_entity_poly.type
_entity_poly.pdbx_seq_one_letter_code
_entity_poly.pdbx_strand_id
1 'polypeptide(L)'
;PDGKPIITHGKSLTSKIKAADVLQTIKENAWVVTDYPLVLSIENHCSLHQQKLLANLFKEILQDDLLTEQVDPNEIKLPTPNQLKRKIIIKNKKLQRDGKAVDTKQYVD
;
A
#
# COMPACT_ATOMS: atom_id res chain seq x y z
N PRO A 1 5.12 -22.67 -3.14
CA PRO A 1 4.29 -21.60 -2.55
C PRO A 1 2.95 -21.54 -3.27
N ASP A 2 1.84 -21.53 -2.52
CA ASP A 2 0.46 -21.72 -2.99
C ASP A 2 -0.11 -20.51 -3.77
N GLY A 3 0.74 -19.79 -4.51
CA GLY A 3 0.37 -18.59 -5.25
C GLY A 3 0.17 -17.32 -4.41
N LYS A 4 0.26 -17.40 -3.08
CA LYS A 4 0.03 -16.24 -2.18
C LYS A 4 1.19 -15.22 -2.21
N PRO A 5 0.92 -13.91 -2.09
CA PRO A 5 1.95 -12.88 -2.00
C PRO A 5 2.84 -13.03 -0.76
N ILE A 6 4.14 -12.79 -0.94
CA ILE A 6 5.17 -12.82 0.12
C ILE A 6 6.00 -11.54 0.09
N ILE A 7 6.63 -11.23 1.21
CA ILE A 7 7.58 -10.14 1.36
C ILE A 7 8.96 -10.73 1.65
N THR A 8 9.97 -10.25 0.93
CA THR A 8 11.36 -10.66 1.09
C THR A 8 12.26 -9.64 0.38
N HIS A 9 13.56 -9.69 0.66
CA HIS A 9 14.54 -8.95 -0.10
C HIS A 9 15.01 -9.79 -1.30
N GLY A 10 14.65 -9.37 -2.51
CA GLY A 10 14.97 -10.08 -3.74
C GLY A 10 16.48 -10.28 -3.92
N LYS A 11 16.86 -11.40 -4.55
CA LYS A 11 18.27 -11.74 -4.85
C LYS A 11 19.18 -11.80 -3.61
N SER A 12 18.62 -12.12 -2.44
CA SER A 12 19.37 -12.29 -1.19
C SER A 12 18.92 -13.56 -0.44
N LEU A 13 19.62 -13.90 0.65
CA LEU A 13 19.31 -15.03 1.53
C LEU A 13 18.30 -14.70 2.63
N THR A 14 17.67 -13.53 2.58
CA THR A 14 16.68 -13.12 3.57
C THR A 14 15.46 -14.05 3.53
N SER A 15 14.97 -14.42 4.71
CA SER A 15 13.75 -15.22 4.85
C SER A 15 12.53 -14.56 4.21
N LYS A 16 11.50 -15.36 3.96
CA LYS A 16 10.24 -14.92 3.35
C LYS A 16 9.15 -14.91 4.42
N ILE A 17 8.36 -13.85 4.44
CA ILE A 17 7.18 -13.72 5.30
C ILE A 17 5.94 -13.50 4.45
N LYS A 18 4.76 -13.91 4.95
CA LYS A 18 3.51 -13.76 4.20
C LYS A 18 3.06 -12.30 4.24
N ALA A 19 2.55 -11.79 3.13
CA ALA A 19 2.00 -10.43 3.09
C ALA A 19 0.82 -10.25 4.06
N ALA A 20 -0.03 -11.28 4.21
CA ALA A 20 -1.17 -11.25 5.13
C ALA A 20 -0.73 -11.03 6.58
N ASP A 21 0.28 -11.77 7.04
CA ASP A 21 0.80 -11.65 8.41
C ASP A 21 1.37 -10.24 8.66
N VAL A 22 2.07 -9.66 7.67
CA VAL A 22 2.59 -8.28 7.77
C VAL A 22 1.46 -7.26 7.84
N LEU A 23 0.41 -7.40 7.03
CA LEU A 23 -0.73 -6.49 7.04
C LEU A 23 -1.51 -6.55 8.36
N GLN A 24 -1.65 -7.75 8.93
CA GLN A 24 -2.28 -7.94 10.24
C GLN A 24 -1.48 -7.23 11.34
N THR A 25 -0.16 -7.41 11.36
CA THR A 25 0.71 -6.71 12.30
C THR A 25 0.63 -5.19 12.14
N ILE A 26 0.58 -4.68 10.90
CA ILE A 26 0.39 -3.24 10.64
C ILE A 26 -0.95 -2.77 11.23
N LYS A 27 -2.05 -3.47 10.96
CA LYS A 27 -3.39 -3.11 11.45
C LYS A 27 -3.44 -2.99 12.99
N GLU A 28 -2.78 -3.91 13.68
CA GLU A 28 -2.72 -3.95 15.14
C GLU A 28 -1.89 -2.81 15.75
N ASN A 29 -0.88 -2.31 15.02
CA ASN A 29 0.12 -1.40 15.57
C ASN A 29 0.10 0.01 14.98
N ALA A 30 -0.63 0.26 13.88
CA ALA A 30 -0.55 1.50 13.10
C ALA A 30 -0.80 2.77 13.93
N TRP A 31 -1.64 2.68 14.97
CA TRP A 31 -2.12 3.84 15.72
C TRP A 31 -1.69 3.87 17.19
N VAL A 32 -0.75 3.00 17.60
CA VAL A 32 -0.32 2.90 19.02
C VAL A 32 0.44 4.15 19.47
N VAL A 33 1.26 4.73 18.59
CA VAL A 33 2.15 5.86 18.92
C VAL A 33 1.58 7.20 18.43
N THR A 34 0.86 7.19 17.31
CA THR A 34 0.37 8.40 16.64
C THR A 34 -0.91 8.09 15.85
N ASP A 35 -1.80 9.08 15.73
CA ASP A 35 -2.98 8.98 14.89
C ASP A 35 -2.78 9.58 13.48
N TYR A 36 -1.60 10.13 13.19
CA TYR A 36 -1.27 10.67 11.87
C TYR A 36 -1.11 9.57 10.81
N PRO A 37 -1.30 9.88 9.51
CA PRO A 37 -1.35 8.88 8.45
C PRO A 37 -0.09 8.02 8.32
N LEU A 38 -0.29 6.76 7.95
CA LEU A 38 0.77 5.80 7.63
C LEU A 38 0.84 5.58 6.12
N VAL A 39 2.02 5.74 5.53
CA VAL A 39 2.24 5.47 4.10
C VAL A 39 2.99 4.14 3.92
N LEU A 40 2.35 3.17 3.26
CA LEU A 40 2.98 1.92 2.86
C LEU A 40 3.57 2.07 1.46
N SER A 41 4.90 2.14 1.38
CA SER A 41 5.62 2.16 0.10
C SER A 41 5.81 0.73 -0.41
N ILE A 42 5.07 0.35 -1.44
CA ILE A 42 5.06 -1.02 -1.97
C ILE A 42 6.03 -1.14 -3.15
N GLU A 43 7.03 -2.01 -3.02
CA GLU A 43 7.85 -2.47 -4.13
C GLU A 43 7.28 -3.78 -4.69
N ASN A 44 6.53 -3.66 -5.78
CA ASN A 44 5.71 -4.75 -6.28
C ASN A 44 6.40 -5.55 -7.38
N HIS A 45 6.82 -6.78 -7.05
CA HIS A 45 7.33 -7.80 -7.98
C HIS A 45 6.36 -8.98 -8.17
N CYS A 46 5.09 -8.82 -7.77
CA CYS A 46 4.08 -9.86 -7.88
C CYS A 46 3.57 -10.02 -9.32
N SER A 47 3.19 -11.25 -9.69
CA SER A 47 2.41 -11.50 -10.90
C SER A 47 1.04 -10.82 -10.83
N LEU A 48 0.35 -10.60 -11.96
CA LEU A 48 -0.98 -9.97 -11.96
C LEU A 48 -2.00 -10.71 -11.06
N HIS A 49 -1.95 -12.04 -11.02
CA HIS A 49 -2.78 -12.83 -10.11
C HIS A 49 -2.46 -12.51 -8.65
N GLN A 50 -1.18 -12.49 -8.29
CA GLN A 50 -0.73 -12.13 -6.94
C GLN A 50 -1.05 -10.67 -6.58
N GLN A 51 -1.01 -9.74 -7.54
CA GLN A 51 -1.40 -8.35 -7.30
C GLN A 51 -2.88 -8.23 -6.95
N LYS A 52 -3.75 -9.00 -7.61
CA LYS A 52 -5.18 -9.07 -7.26
C LYS A 52 -5.38 -9.63 -5.84
N LEU A 53 -4.67 -10.71 -5.50
CA LEU A 53 -4.70 -11.25 -4.14
C LEU A 53 -4.21 -10.23 -3.11
N LEU A 54 -3.11 -9.53 -3.39
CA LEU A 54 -2.56 -8.51 -2.51
C LEU A 54 -3.53 -7.33 -2.33
N ALA A 55 -4.19 -6.89 -3.40
CA ALA A 55 -5.23 -5.85 -3.33
C ALA A 55 -6.43 -6.28 -2.47
N ASN A 56 -6.84 -7.55 -2.55
CA ASN A 56 -7.89 -8.08 -1.68
C ASN A 56 -7.44 -8.11 -0.21
N LEU A 57 -6.21 -8.57 0.06
CA LEU A 57 -5.66 -8.57 1.42
C LEU A 57 -5.61 -7.15 2.02
N PHE A 58 -5.21 -6.14 1.24
CA PHE A 58 -5.25 -4.75 1.70
C PHE A 58 -6.67 -4.34 2.12
N LYS A 59 -7.67 -4.63 1.29
CA LYS A 59 -9.08 -4.26 1.57
C LYS A 59 -9.65 -5.03 2.78
N GLU A 60 -9.43 -6.34 2.82
CA GLU A 60 -10.00 -7.23 3.86
C GLU A 60 -9.40 -6.97 5.24
N ILE A 61 -8.09 -6.73 5.32
CA ILE A 61 -7.37 -6.58 6.60
C ILE A 61 -7.37 -5.13 7.09
N LEU A 62 -7.08 -4.16 6.21
CA LEU A 62 -6.95 -2.77 6.64
C LEU A 62 -8.31 -2.06 6.77
N GLN A 63 -9.31 -2.49 5.99
CA GLN A 63 -10.69 -2.03 6.06
C GLN A 63 -10.80 -0.50 6.04
N ASP A 64 -11.52 0.11 6.99
CA ASP A 64 -11.75 1.55 7.07
C ASP A 64 -10.49 2.39 7.24
N ASP A 65 -9.38 1.78 7.69
CA ASP A 65 -8.11 2.48 7.78
C ASP A 65 -7.49 2.67 6.39
N LEU A 66 -7.82 1.84 5.39
CA LEU A 66 -7.30 2.00 4.03
C LEU A 66 -7.95 3.19 3.34
N LEU A 67 -7.12 4.11 2.82
CA LEU A 67 -7.61 5.18 1.95
C LEU A 67 -7.85 4.63 0.54
N THR A 68 -9.12 4.46 0.17
CA THR A 68 -9.53 3.96 -1.15
C THR A 68 -10.05 5.05 -2.09
N GLU A 69 -10.42 6.21 -1.55
CA GLU A 69 -11.02 7.33 -2.26
C GLU A 69 -10.32 8.64 -1.87
N GLN A 70 -10.53 9.68 -2.67
CA GLN A 70 -10.05 11.03 -2.33
C GLN A 70 -10.72 11.53 -1.05
N VAL A 71 -10.02 12.32 -0.26
CA VAL A 71 -10.58 12.91 0.97
C VAL A 71 -11.62 13.96 0.63
N ASP A 72 -11.33 14.77 -0.40
CA ASP A 72 -12.27 15.72 -1.01
C ASP A 72 -12.21 15.56 -2.53
N PRO A 73 -13.33 15.27 -3.22
CA PRO A 73 -13.37 15.18 -4.68
C PRO A 73 -12.91 16.46 -5.41
N ASN A 74 -12.94 17.61 -4.73
CA ASN A 74 -12.52 18.91 -5.26
C ASN A 74 -11.13 19.33 -4.76
N GLU A 75 -10.34 18.41 -4.18
CA GLU A 75 -9.01 18.73 -3.67
C GLU A 75 -8.08 19.23 -4.79
N ILE A 76 -7.57 20.45 -4.64
CA ILE A 76 -6.57 21.05 -5.55
C ILE A 76 -5.13 20.88 -5.06
N LYS A 77 -4.97 20.35 -3.84
CA LYS A 77 -3.70 20.10 -3.16
C LYS A 77 -3.82 18.85 -2.31
N LEU A 78 -2.68 18.28 -1.89
CA LEU A 78 -2.68 17.15 -0.99
C LEU A 78 -3.40 17.47 0.34
N PRO A 79 -4.15 16.52 0.91
CA PRO A 79 -4.73 16.68 2.24
C PRO A 79 -3.66 16.89 3.31
N THR A 80 -4.01 17.65 4.35
CA THR A 80 -3.15 17.81 5.52
C THR A 80 -3.07 16.51 6.33
N PRO A 81 -2.02 16.31 7.15
CA PRO A 81 -1.94 15.15 8.03
C PRO A 81 -3.16 14.98 8.94
N ASN A 82 -3.77 16.09 9.38
CA ASN A 82 -4.99 16.07 10.19
C ASN A 82 -6.21 15.51 9.44
N GLN A 83 -6.34 15.81 8.15
CA GLN A 83 -7.43 15.27 7.31
C GLN A 83 -7.25 13.77 7.00
N LEU A 84 -6.04 13.25 7.20
CA LEU A 84 -5.68 11.86 6.93
C LEU A 84 -5.44 11.04 8.20
N LYS A 85 -5.90 11.54 9.36
CA LYS A 85 -5.77 10.80 10.62
C LYS A 85 -6.38 9.41 10.49
N ARG A 86 -5.66 8.43 11.00
CA ARG A 86 -6.01 6.99 10.97
C ARG A 86 -6.25 6.46 9.55
N LYS A 87 -5.55 7.03 8.55
CA LYS A 87 -5.56 6.51 7.18
C LYS A 87 -4.20 5.92 6.79
N ILE A 88 -4.27 4.73 6.21
CA ILE A 88 -3.17 4.02 5.59
C ILE A 88 -3.24 4.28 4.08
N ILE A 89 -2.17 4.85 3.54
CA ILE A 89 -2.05 5.24 2.14
C ILE A 89 -1.11 4.27 1.44
N ILE A 90 -1.51 3.77 0.28
CA ILE A 90 -0.66 2.90 -0.54
C ILE A 90 0.10 3.75 -1.56
N LYS A 91 1.42 3.81 -1.41
CA LYS A 91 2.32 4.36 -2.44
C LYS A 91 2.84 3.20 -3.29
N ASN A 92 2.34 3.09 -4.51
CA ASN A 92 2.73 2.07 -5.49
C ASN A 92 2.71 2.66 -6.91
N LYS A 93 3.33 1.97 -7.88
CA LYS A 93 3.21 2.32 -9.29
C LYS A 93 1.75 2.23 -9.73
N LYS A 94 1.25 3.30 -10.34
CA LYS A 94 -0.11 3.41 -10.87
C LYS A 94 -0.08 3.20 -12.39
N LEU A 95 -1.02 2.41 -12.89
CA LEU A 95 -1.27 2.32 -14.32
C LEU A 95 -1.91 3.63 -14.79
N GLN A 96 -1.44 4.19 -15.89
CA GLN A 96 -2.11 5.29 -16.58
C GLN A 96 -3.48 4.82 -17.05
N ARG A 97 -4.41 5.76 -17.23
CA ARG A 97 -5.75 5.46 -17.75
C ARG A 97 -5.71 4.75 -19.12
N ASP A 98 -4.60 4.89 -19.86
CA ASP A 98 -4.36 4.24 -21.16
C ASP A 98 -3.50 2.95 -21.05
N GLY A 99 -3.31 2.42 -19.84
CA GLY A 99 -2.64 1.14 -19.60
C GLY A 99 -1.10 1.16 -19.54
N LYS A 100 -0.45 2.32 -19.72
CA LYS A 100 1.01 2.46 -19.57
C LYS A 100 1.40 2.71 -18.11
N ALA A 101 2.45 2.08 -17.57
CA ALA A 101 2.90 2.39 -16.21
C ALA A 101 3.60 3.77 -16.16
N VAL A 102 3.32 4.60 -15.15
CA VAL A 102 4.07 5.85 -14.92
C VAL A 102 5.42 5.53 -14.30
N ASP A 103 6.51 6.05 -14.89
CA ASP A 103 7.81 6.06 -14.21
C ASP A 103 7.80 7.13 -13.12
N THR A 104 7.68 6.70 -11.87
CA THR A 104 7.64 7.58 -10.70
C THR A 104 8.98 8.25 -10.40
N LYS A 105 10.05 7.94 -11.14
CA LYS A 105 11.35 8.64 -11.02
C LYS A 105 11.30 10.09 -11.53
N GLN A 106 10.25 10.49 -12.24
CA GLN A 106 10.10 11.85 -12.75
C GLN A 106 9.56 12.85 -11.70
N TYR A 107 9.11 12.37 -10.53
CA TYR A 107 8.51 13.20 -9.47
C TYR A 107 9.43 13.40 -8.25
N VAL A 108 10.71 13.07 -8.39
CA VAL A 108 11.75 13.30 -7.38
C VAL A 108 12.80 14.25 -7.96
N ASP A 109 12.38 15.48 -8.19
CA ASP A 109 13.21 16.69 -8.23
C ASP A 109 12.42 17.83 -7.57
#